data_AF-A0A1L3ZYA1-F1
#
_entry.id   AF-A0A1L3ZYA1-F1
#
_cell.length_a   1.000
_cell.length_b   1.000
_cell.length_c   1.000
_cell.angle_alpha   90.00
_cell.angle_beta   90.00
_cell.angle_gamma   90.00
#
_symmetry.space_group_name_H-M   'P 1'
#
loop_
_entity.id
_entity.type
_entity.pdbx_description
1 polymer ?
#
loop_
_entity_poly.entity_id
_entity_poly.type
_entity_poly.pdbx_seq_one_letter_code
_entity_poly.pdbx_strand_id
1 'polypeptide(L)'
;MGATWRSYELEDKAWSYGGSAPVCFYCGIRITWTRPQHSLGIRKRTCDHLIPKSAGGPNLYENRVAACMECNSAKGSTDAVTFVRSLGRFARIRPADVEVHIRKVEKAMARAKHEQAMERSRKARARWGPRILKWLQRVYRSWRLVPKR
;
A
#
# COMPACT_ATOMS: atom_id res chain seq x y z
N MET A 1 -20.29 10.67 -16.71
CA MET A 1 -19.18 9.86 -16.15
C MET A 1 -18.20 10.81 -15.47
N GLY A 2 -18.44 11.18 -14.22
CA GLY A 2 -17.56 12.06 -13.46
C GLY A 2 -17.43 11.48 -12.06
N ALA A 3 -16.27 10.91 -11.75
CA ALA A 3 -15.99 10.51 -10.38
C ALA A 3 -16.09 11.77 -9.51
N THR A 4 -17.04 11.78 -8.59
CA THR A 4 -17.35 12.94 -7.75
C THR A 4 -16.21 13.19 -6.78
N TRP A 5 -15.80 14.45 -6.65
CA TRP A 5 -14.71 14.93 -5.79
C TRP A 5 -14.74 14.45 -4.33
N ARG A 6 -15.87 13.90 -3.85
CA ARG A 6 -16.01 13.25 -2.53
C ARG A 6 -15.11 12.04 -2.30
N SER A 7 -14.58 11.38 -3.34
CA SER A 7 -13.63 10.28 -3.14
C SER A 7 -12.26 10.76 -2.65
N TYR A 8 -11.90 12.03 -2.88
CA TYR A 8 -10.61 12.59 -2.43
C TYR A 8 -10.61 12.95 -0.93
N GLU A 9 -11.74 13.41 -0.36
CA GLU A 9 -11.80 13.79 1.06
C GLU A 9 -11.61 12.60 2.01
N LEU A 10 -12.05 11.41 1.62
CA LEU A 10 -11.82 10.18 2.40
C LEU A 10 -10.38 9.67 2.24
N GLU A 11 -9.74 9.94 1.10
CA GLU A 11 -8.32 9.65 0.89
C GLU A 11 -7.41 10.63 1.67
N ASP A 12 -7.87 11.82 2.09
CA ASP A 12 -7.03 12.77 2.83
C ASP A 12 -6.69 12.38 4.28
N LYS A 13 -7.54 11.60 4.97
CA LYS A 13 -7.27 11.12 6.34
C LYS A 13 -6.09 10.17 6.45
N ALA A 14 -5.74 9.59 5.33
CA ALA A 14 -4.66 8.65 5.19
C ALA A 14 -3.30 9.37 4.95
N TRP A 15 -3.34 10.66 4.56
CA TRP A 15 -2.22 11.40 3.97
C TRP A 15 -1.88 12.69 4.72
N SER A 16 -2.53 12.94 5.85
CA SER A 16 -2.37 14.14 6.69
C SER A 16 -1.96 13.76 8.12
N TYR A 17 -0.72 13.33 8.31
CA TYR A 17 -0.12 13.49 9.64
C TYR A 17 0.20 14.98 9.85
N GLY A 18 -0.78 15.70 10.42
CA GLY A 18 -0.61 16.96 11.16
C GLY A 18 -0.05 18.15 10.39
N GLY A 19 -0.93 18.98 9.81
CA GLY A 19 -0.72 20.42 9.55
C GLY A 19 0.49 20.85 8.71
N SER A 20 1.32 19.93 8.26
CA SER A 20 2.58 20.13 7.56
C SER A 20 2.39 19.70 6.10
N ALA A 21 3.00 20.45 5.17
CA ALA A 21 2.89 20.16 3.74
C ALA A 21 3.27 18.69 3.47
N PRO A 22 2.49 17.94 2.68
CA PRO A 22 2.78 16.53 2.46
C PRO A 22 4.17 16.39 1.86
N VAL A 23 4.93 15.37 2.28
CA VAL A 23 6.27 15.08 1.79
C VAL A 23 6.30 13.77 1.02
N CYS A 24 7.19 13.69 0.03
CA CYS A 24 7.43 12.46 -0.71
C CYS A 24 7.95 11.37 0.24
N PHE A 25 7.33 10.20 0.19
CA PHE A 25 7.68 9.05 1.01
C PHE A 25 9.13 8.62 0.82
N TYR A 26 9.63 8.69 -0.43
CA TYR A 26 10.95 8.22 -0.82
C TYR A 26 12.08 9.23 -0.61
N CYS A 27 11.90 10.49 -1.00
CA CYS A 27 12.97 11.50 -0.92
C CYS A 27 12.75 12.60 0.13
N GLY A 28 11.59 12.64 0.79
CA GLY A 28 11.29 13.63 1.83
C GLY A 28 10.97 15.05 1.32
N ILE A 29 11.11 15.32 0.02
CA ILE A 29 10.80 16.63 -0.56
C ILE A 29 9.29 16.94 -0.46
N ARG A 30 8.97 18.20 -0.20
CA ARG A 30 7.58 18.69 -0.16
C ARG A 30 6.88 18.47 -1.50
N ILE A 31 5.65 18.00 -1.44
CA ILE A 31 4.80 17.75 -2.59
C ILE A 31 3.50 18.54 -2.49
N THR A 32 2.89 18.83 -3.64
CA THR A 32 1.61 19.52 -3.72
C THR A 32 0.70 18.89 -4.78
N TRP A 33 -0.60 18.95 -4.55
CA TRP A 33 -1.61 18.64 -5.55
C TRP A 33 -1.81 19.75 -6.58
N THR A 34 -1.53 21.00 -6.19
CA THR A 34 -1.66 22.18 -7.05
C THR A 34 -0.50 22.30 -8.02
N ARG A 35 -0.40 23.42 -8.76
CA ARG A 35 0.74 23.66 -9.65
C ARG A 35 2.04 23.61 -8.81
N PRO A 36 3.01 22.76 -9.18
CA PRO A 36 4.27 22.66 -8.45
C PRO A 36 5.07 23.95 -8.59
N GLN A 37 5.60 24.45 -7.49
CA GLN A 37 6.45 25.63 -7.47
C GLN A 37 7.91 25.16 -7.42
N HIS A 38 8.45 24.84 -8.60
CA HIS A 38 9.79 24.26 -8.75
C HIS A 38 10.90 25.14 -8.14
N SER A 39 10.74 26.47 -8.20
CA SER A 39 11.65 27.44 -7.56
C SER A 39 11.70 27.34 -6.04
N LEU A 40 10.66 26.80 -5.40
CA LEU A 40 10.61 26.53 -3.95
C LEU A 40 10.92 25.08 -3.60
N GLY A 41 11.38 24.28 -4.57
CA GLY A 41 11.65 22.86 -4.37
C GLY A 41 10.41 22.00 -4.12
N ILE A 42 9.20 22.49 -4.43
CA ILE A 42 7.95 21.75 -4.26
C ILE A 42 7.65 20.95 -5.52
N ARG A 43 7.39 19.65 -5.37
CA ARG A 43 7.16 18.73 -6.51
C ARG A 43 5.69 18.32 -6.64
N LYS A 44 5.29 17.86 -7.83
CA LYS A 44 3.93 17.37 -8.06
C LYS A 44 3.67 16.07 -7.30
N ARG A 45 2.60 16.02 -6.51
CA ARG A 45 2.14 14.83 -5.77
C ARG A 45 1.58 13.78 -6.73
N THR A 46 1.90 12.52 -6.44
CA THR A 46 1.36 11.32 -7.06
C THR A 46 1.17 10.23 -6.00
N CYS A 47 0.52 9.13 -6.40
CA CYS A 47 0.34 7.93 -5.59
C CYS A 47 1.12 6.78 -6.23
N ASP A 48 1.97 6.11 -5.44
CA ASP A 48 2.76 4.96 -5.88
C ASP A 48 2.43 3.72 -5.06
N HIS A 49 2.58 2.54 -5.66
CA HIS A 49 2.49 1.25 -4.98
C HIS A 49 3.87 0.83 -4.46
N LEU A 50 4.02 0.68 -3.14
CA LEU A 50 5.27 0.23 -2.52
C LEU A 50 5.75 -1.11 -3.10
N ILE A 51 4.84 -2.07 -3.15
CA ILE A 51 5.01 -3.32 -3.88
C ILE A 51 4.37 -3.12 -5.25
N PRO A 52 5.15 -3.12 -6.35
CA PRO A 52 4.61 -2.95 -7.70
C PRO A 52 3.51 -3.95 -8.02
N LYS A 53 2.47 -3.51 -8.74
CA LYS A 53 1.39 -4.40 -9.20
C LYS A 53 1.91 -5.54 -10.08
N SER A 54 2.91 -5.26 -10.92
CA SER A 54 3.58 -6.27 -11.75
C SER A 54 4.28 -7.36 -10.93
N ALA A 55 4.65 -7.06 -9.68
CA ALA A 55 5.23 -8.01 -8.74
C ALA A 55 4.18 -8.63 -7.78
N GLY A 56 2.88 -8.49 -8.08
CA GLY A 56 1.79 -9.04 -7.26
C GLY A 56 1.39 -8.17 -6.07
N GLY A 57 1.83 -6.91 -6.04
CA GLY A 57 1.47 -5.95 -5.00
C GLY A 57 -0.05 -5.66 -4.97
N PRO A 58 -0.67 -5.61 -3.79
CA PRO A 58 -2.11 -5.43 -3.69
C PRO A 58 -2.52 -3.98 -3.96
N ASN A 59 -3.74 -3.75 -4.46
CA ASN A 59 -4.31 -2.41 -4.60
C ASN A 59 -4.94 -1.90 -3.29
N LEU A 60 -4.33 -2.22 -2.15
CA LEU A 60 -4.77 -1.85 -0.81
C LEU A 60 -4.19 -0.50 -0.41
N TYR A 61 -4.84 0.15 0.55
CA TYR A 61 -4.44 1.46 1.03
C TYR A 61 -3.02 1.44 1.64
N GLU A 62 -2.71 0.38 2.37
CA GLU A 62 -1.44 0.13 3.05
C GLU A 62 -0.26 -0.06 2.08
N ASN A 63 -0.55 -0.43 0.84
CA ASN A 63 0.45 -0.55 -0.23
C ASN A 63 0.63 0.76 -1.02
N ARG A 64 -0.15 1.80 -0.75
CA ARG A 64 -0.08 3.09 -1.45
C ARG A 64 0.68 4.11 -0.60
N VAL A 65 1.54 4.89 -1.25
CA VAL A 65 2.30 5.96 -0.61
C VAL A 65 2.29 7.24 -1.42
N ALA A 66 2.50 8.35 -0.72
CA ALA A 66 2.71 9.64 -1.34
C ALA A 66 4.08 9.72 -1.99
N ALA A 67 4.14 9.95 -3.29
CA ALA A 67 5.40 10.09 -4.00
C ALA A 67 5.39 11.35 -4.86
N CYS A 68 6.52 12.02 -4.99
CA CYS A 68 6.67 13.02 -6.04
C CYS A 68 6.71 12.33 -7.41
N MET A 69 6.25 13.02 -8.45
CA MET A 69 6.20 12.50 -9.82
C MET A 69 7.56 11.92 -10.26
N GLU A 70 8.66 12.60 -9.96
CA GLU A 70 10.01 12.19 -10.36
C GLU A 70 10.51 10.94 -9.63
N CYS A 71 10.05 10.70 -8.39
CA CYS A 71 10.39 9.45 -7.69
C CYS A 71 9.49 8.32 -8.16
N ASN A 72 8.20 8.58 -8.33
CA ASN A 72 7.25 7.59 -8.82
C ASN A 72 7.67 7.06 -10.20
N SER A 73 7.93 7.96 -11.14
CA SER A 73 8.39 7.59 -12.49
C SER A 73 9.74 6.88 -12.47
N ALA A 74 10.70 7.33 -11.64
CA ALA A 74 12.03 6.72 -11.58
C ALA A 74 12.03 5.34 -10.90
N LYS A 75 11.15 5.11 -9.92
CA LYS A 75 10.99 3.80 -9.30
C LYS A 75 10.42 2.80 -10.31
N GLY A 76 9.32 3.16 -10.96
CA GLY A 76 8.61 2.27 -11.87
C GLY A 76 8.27 0.94 -11.20
N SER A 77 8.70 -0.17 -11.83
CA SER A 77 8.54 -1.54 -11.32
C SER A 77 9.67 -2.00 -10.39
N THR A 78 10.63 -1.14 -10.09
CA THR A 78 11.75 -1.48 -9.18
C THR A 78 11.23 -1.69 -7.76
N ASP A 79 11.83 -2.65 -7.05
CA ASP A 79 11.63 -2.83 -5.62
C ASP A 79 11.92 -1.53 -4.84
N ALA A 80 11.07 -1.20 -3.87
CA ALA A 80 11.13 0.07 -3.17
C ALA A 80 12.42 0.23 -2.34
N VAL A 81 12.93 -0.84 -1.73
CA VAL A 81 14.19 -0.79 -0.96
C VAL A 81 15.37 -0.55 -1.91
N THR A 82 15.41 -1.29 -3.02
CA THR A 82 16.42 -1.12 -4.07
C THR A 82 16.39 0.29 -4.66
N PHE A 83 15.20 0.85 -4.88
CA PHE A 83 15.04 2.22 -5.32
C PHE A 83 15.56 3.25 -4.30
N VAL A 84 15.28 3.09 -3.00
CA VAL A 84 15.82 4.00 -1.98
C VAL A 84 17.35 3.96 -1.93
N ARG A 85 17.96 2.78 -2.09
CA ARG A 85 19.43 2.67 -2.21
C ARG A 85 19.97 3.46 -3.40
N SER A 86 19.26 3.48 -4.53
CA SER A 86 19.68 4.26 -5.70
C SER A 86 19.56 5.77 -5.47
N LEU A 87 18.59 6.24 -4.69
CA LEU A 87 18.45 7.66 -4.35
C LEU A 87 19.66 8.23 -3.61
N GLY A 88 20.28 7.44 -2.74
CA GLY A 88 21.52 7.84 -2.05
C GLY A 88 22.70 7.96 -3.02
N ARG A 89 22.80 7.05 -4.00
CA ARG A 89 23.84 7.08 -5.04
C ARG A 89 23.72 8.30 -5.95
N PHE A 90 22.49 8.72 -6.26
CA PHE A 90 22.21 9.89 -7.10
C PHE A 90 22.04 11.20 -6.32
N ALA A 91 22.48 11.25 -5.06
CA ALA A 91 22.40 12.42 -4.18
C ALA A 91 21.00 13.06 -4.06
N ARG A 92 19.93 12.27 -4.27
CA ARG A 92 18.54 12.71 -4.07
C ARG A 92 18.12 12.67 -2.59
N ILE A 93 18.80 11.86 -1.80
CA ILE A 93 18.77 11.86 -0.34
C ILE A 93 20.20 11.89 0.17
N ARG A 94 20.44 12.46 1.35
CA ARG A 94 21.79 12.44 1.93
C ARG A 94 22.19 10.98 2.21
N PRO A 95 23.43 10.56 1.91
CA PRO A 95 23.87 9.18 2.15
C PRO A 95 23.61 8.69 3.58
N ALA A 96 23.77 9.57 4.58
CA ALA A 96 23.49 9.28 5.99
C ALA A 96 22.01 8.97 6.29
N ASP A 97 21.07 9.45 5.47
CA ASP A 97 19.63 9.26 5.67
C ASP A 97 19.09 7.99 4.96
N VAL A 98 19.89 7.37 4.08
CA VAL A 98 19.47 6.21 3.26
C VAL A 98 18.91 5.10 4.13
N GLU A 99 19.59 4.77 5.22
CA GLU A 99 19.19 3.69 6.12
C GLU A 99 17.87 3.99 6.85
N VAL A 100 17.64 5.25 7.24
CA VAL A 100 16.38 5.69 7.84
C VAL A 100 15.23 5.50 6.86
N HIS A 101 15.46 5.85 5.58
CA HIS A 101 14.47 5.69 4.53
C HIS A 101 14.20 4.20 4.21
N ILE A 102 15.23 3.35 4.21
CA ILE A 102 15.07 1.89 4.02
C ILE A 102 14.19 1.31 5.12
N ARG A 103 14.49 1.56 6.39
CA ARG A 103 13.70 1.05 7.53
C ARG A 103 12.24 1.49 7.44
N LYS A 104 12.00 2.74 7.01
CA LYS A 104 10.66 3.28 6.78
C LYS A 104 9.92 2.51 5.68
N VAL A 105 10.59 2.25 4.54
CA VAL A 105 10.04 1.44 3.44
C VAL A 105 9.72 0.03 3.92
N GLU A 106 10.66 -0.65 4.57
CA GLU A 106 10.49 -2.03 5.04
C GLU A 106 9.30 -2.16 5.99
N LYS A 107 9.18 -1.24 6.96
CA LYS A 107 8.04 -1.19 7.88
C LYS A 107 6.71 -1.02 7.15
N ALA A 108 6.67 -0.17 6.13
CA ALA A 108 5.45 0.04 5.33
C ALA A 108 5.13 -1.19 4.46
N MET A 109 6.14 -1.81 3.84
CA MET A 109 5.96 -3.05 3.08
C MET A 109 5.48 -4.21 3.96
N ALA A 110 5.98 -4.32 5.19
CA ALA A 110 5.52 -5.33 6.14
C ALA A 110 4.02 -5.17 6.47
N ARG A 111 3.57 -3.92 6.69
CA ARG A 111 2.14 -3.60 6.88
C ARG A 111 1.31 -3.96 5.64
N ALA A 112 1.78 -3.60 4.45
CA ALA A 112 1.09 -3.92 3.20
C ALA A 112 0.95 -5.44 2.98
N LYS A 113 2.01 -6.22 3.25
CA LYS A 113 1.98 -7.68 3.14
C LYS A 113 1.05 -8.32 4.18
N HIS A 114 1.07 -7.82 5.42
CA HIS A 114 0.17 -8.27 6.47
C HIS A 114 -1.30 -8.06 6.07
N GLU A 115 -1.65 -6.86 5.61
CA GLU A 115 -3.01 -6.57 5.18
C GLU A 115 -3.42 -7.42 3.96
N GLN A 116 -2.51 -7.63 3.01
CA GLN A 116 -2.75 -8.54 1.90
C GLN A 116 -3.07 -9.97 2.37
N ALA A 117 -2.36 -10.48 3.38
CA ALA A 117 -2.60 -11.80 3.95
C ALA A 117 -3.94 -11.88 4.69
N MET A 118 -4.30 -10.83 5.44
CA MET A 118 -5.59 -10.73 6.12
C MET A 118 -6.75 -10.70 5.13
N GLU A 119 -6.62 -9.91 4.07
CA GLU A 119 -7.63 -9.81 3.01
C GLU A 119 -7.80 -11.14 2.26
N ARG A 120 -6.70 -11.86 1.99
CA ARG A 120 -6.76 -13.22 1.41
C ARG A 120 -7.51 -14.18 2.33
N SER A 121 -7.24 -14.12 3.64
CA SER A 121 -7.90 -14.95 4.65
C SER A 121 -9.40 -14.64 4.75
N ARG A 122 -9.77 -13.35 4.73
CA ARG A 122 -11.17 -12.90 4.71
C ARG A 122 -11.91 -13.43 3.47
N LYS A 123 -11.30 -13.32 2.28
CA LYS A 123 -11.86 -13.85 1.03
C LYS A 123 -11.99 -15.38 1.05
N ALA A 124 -10.98 -16.09 1.56
CA ALA A 124 -11.05 -17.54 1.70
C ALA A 124 -12.18 -17.96 2.64
N ARG A 125 -12.32 -17.30 3.80
CA ARG A 125 -13.42 -17.55 4.74
C ARG A 125 -14.78 -17.27 4.13
N ALA A 126 -14.94 -16.17 3.38
CA ALA A 126 -16.18 -15.84 2.69
C ALA A 126 -16.53 -16.87 1.61
N ARG A 127 -15.55 -17.33 0.83
CA ARG A 127 -15.74 -18.30 -0.26
C ARG A 127 -16.05 -19.71 0.25
N TRP A 128 -15.30 -20.18 1.24
CA TRP A 128 -15.33 -21.58 1.69
C TRP A 128 -16.15 -21.80 2.95
N GLY A 129 -16.32 -20.80 3.81
CA GLY A 129 -17.04 -20.92 5.09
C GLY A 129 -18.45 -21.51 4.93
N PRO A 130 -19.31 -20.97 4.04
CA PRO A 130 -20.63 -21.53 3.81
C PRO A 130 -20.60 -22.96 3.25
N ARG A 131 -19.61 -23.29 2.42
CA ARG A 131 -19.46 -24.63 1.82
C ARG A 131 -19.05 -25.66 2.87
N ILE A 132 -18.10 -25.31 3.72
CA ILE A 132 -17.65 -26.14 4.85
C ILE A 132 -18.81 -26.36 5.81
N LEU A 133 -19.56 -25.30 6.16
CA LEU A 133 -20.72 -25.43 7.06
C LEU A 133 -21.79 -26.35 6.48
N LYS A 134 -22.13 -26.21 5.19
CA LYS A 134 -23.07 -27.11 4.50
C LYS A 134 -22.59 -28.56 4.49
N TRP A 135 -21.30 -28.79 4.24
CA TRP A 135 -20.71 -30.13 4.28
C TRP A 135 -20.79 -30.74 5.69
N LEU A 136 -20.40 -29.99 6.73
CA LEU A 136 -20.49 -30.43 8.13
C LEU A 136 -21.93 -30.76 8.54
N GLN A 137 -22.91 -29.94 8.17
CA GLN A 137 -24.32 -30.21 8.41
C GLN A 137 -24.78 -31.51 7.73
N ARG A 138 -24.29 -31.80 6.52
CA ARG A 138 -24.60 -33.04 5.79
C ARG A 138 -24.00 -34.26 6.49
N VAL A 139 -22.73 -34.18 6.91
CA VAL A 139 -22.06 -35.24 7.68
C VAL A 139 -22.78 -35.50 9.00
N TYR A 140 -23.12 -34.45 9.74
CA TYR A 140 -23.83 -34.56 11.01
C TYR A 140 -25.21 -35.21 10.87
N ARG A 141 -25.99 -34.81 9.86
CA ARG A 141 -27.29 -35.43 9.55
C ARG A 141 -27.13 -36.90 9.20
N SER A 142 -26.11 -37.26 8.41
CA SER A 142 -25.83 -38.66 8.07
C SER A 142 -25.47 -39.49 9.30
N TRP A 143 -24.69 -38.94 10.24
CA TRP A 143 -24.33 -39.60 11.50
C TRP A 143 -25.53 -39.84 12.41
N ARG A 144 -26.50 -38.91 12.48
CA ARG A 144 -27.74 -39.10 13.27
C ARG A 144 -28.62 -40.24 12.75
N LEU A 145 -28.53 -40.57 11.47
CA LEU A 145 -29.32 -41.63 10.84
C LEU A 145 -28.67 -43.01 10.99
N VAL A 146 -27.45 -43.09 11.54
CA VAL A 146 -26.82 -44.37 11.88
C VAL A 146 -27.43 -44.88 13.19
N PRO A 147 -28.11 -46.04 13.20
CA PRO A 147 -28.67 -46.58 14.44
C PRO A 147 -27.54 -46.85 15.44
N LYS A 148 -27.71 -46.36 16.67
CA LYS A 148 -26.80 -46.68 17.76
C LYS A 148 -26.99 -48.15 18.12
N ARG A 149 -25.91 -48.93 18.03
CA ARG A 149 -25.87 -50.31 18.53
C ARG A 149 -26.04 -50.34 20.04
#